data_AF-A0A4Y8A8M0-F1
#
_entry.id   AF-A0A4Y8A8M0-F1
#
_cell.length_a   1.000
_cell.length_b   1.000
_cell.length_c   1.000
_cell.angle_alpha   90.00
_cell.angle_beta   90.00
_cell.angle_gamma   90.00
#
_symmetry.space_group_name_H-M   'P 1'
#
loop_
_entity.id
_entity.type
_entity.pdbx_description
1 polymer ?
#
loop_
_entity_poly.entity_id
_entity_poly.type
_entity_poly.pdbx_seq_one_letter_code
_entity_poly.pdbx_strand_id
1 'polypeptide(L)'
;MKNTTFENIFDAYQLVSGAKIKAKKYDEVYELGQYDGTKRGYVLYAFENGVRFEDFSVIISENELMNNYQIEKGNVNQAIAA
;
A
#
# COMPACT_ATOMS: atom_id res chain seq x y z
N MET A 1 -19.69 3.37 -2.33
CA MET A 1 -18.21 3.19 -2.29
C MET A 1 -17.81 2.58 -3.62
N LYS A 2 -16.78 3.09 -4.31
CA LYS A 2 -16.28 2.41 -5.52
C LYS A 2 -15.87 0.99 -5.10
N ASN A 3 -16.22 -0.03 -5.89
CA ASN A 3 -15.75 -1.40 -5.70
C ASN A 3 -14.22 -1.41 -5.87
N THR A 4 -13.48 -1.16 -4.80
CA THR A 4 -12.03 -1.25 -4.79
C THR A 4 -11.66 -2.73 -4.76
N THR A 5 -11.21 -3.22 -5.91
CA THR A 5 -10.74 -4.60 -6.05
C THR A 5 -9.27 -4.62 -5.62
N PHE A 6 -8.85 -5.64 -4.89
CA PHE A 6 -7.45 -5.83 -4.53
C PHE A 6 -6.90 -7.06 -5.27
N GLU A 7 -5.64 -6.99 -5.68
CA GLU A 7 -4.95 -8.06 -6.38
C GLU A 7 -3.60 -8.37 -5.73
N ASN A 8 -3.05 -9.56 -6.01
CA ASN A 8 -1.74 -9.91 -5.49
C ASN A 8 -0.68 -8.94 -6.04
N ILE A 9 0.30 -8.62 -5.19
CA ILE A 9 1.49 -7.88 -5.60
C ILE A 9 2.40 -8.87 -6.33
N PHE A 10 2.58 -8.69 -7.63
CA PHE A 10 3.45 -9.51 -8.46
C PHE A 10 4.79 -8.84 -8.75
N ASP A 11 4.84 -7.51 -8.63
CA ASP A 11 6.02 -6.69 -8.91
C ASP A 11 6.20 -5.60 -7.85
N ALA A 12 7.43 -5.43 -7.37
CA ALA A 12 7.79 -4.37 -6.43
C ALA A 12 7.53 -2.97 -7.00
N TYR A 13 7.53 -2.77 -8.33
CA TYR A 13 7.17 -1.49 -8.96
C TYR A 13 5.72 -1.07 -8.69
N GLN A 14 4.85 -1.98 -8.24
CA GLN A 14 3.49 -1.65 -7.82
C GLN A 14 3.48 -0.93 -6.46
N LEU A 15 4.53 -1.07 -5.64
CA LEU A 15 4.64 -0.51 -4.30
C LEU A 15 5.01 0.98 -4.36
N VAL A 16 4.05 1.82 -4.72
CA VAL A 16 4.21 3.27 -4.80
C VAL A 16 3.58 3.98 -3.60
N SER A 17 4.14 5.13 -3.21
CA SER A 17 3.54 5.97 -2.17
C SER A 17 2.11 6.36 -2.56
N GLY A 18 1.18 6.28 -1.61
CA GLY A 18 -0.25 6.51 -1.81
C GLY A 18 -1.05 5.27 -2.22
N ALA A 19 -0.38 4.18 -2.63
CA ALA A 19 -1.07 2.93 -2.96
C ALA A 19 -1.78 2.36 -1.74
N LYS A 20 -3.00 1.85 -1.96
CA LYS A 20 -3.76 1.17 -0.92
C LYS A 20 -3.47 -0.31 -0.95
N ILE A 21 -3.23 -0.87 0.22
CA ILE A 21 -2.99 -2.30 0.38
C ILE A 21 -3.90 -2.86 1.46
N LYS A 22 -4.17 -4.16 1.40
CA LYS A 22 -4.83 -4.90 2.49
C LYS A 22 -4.13 -6.22 2.73
N ALA A 23 -4.19 -6.72 3.95
CA ALA A 23 -3.69 -8.06 4.24
C ALA A 23 -4.53 -9.11 3.49
N LYS A 24 -3.93 -10.24 3.10
CA LYS A 24 -4.66 -11.35 2.45
C LYS A 24 -5.69 -12.01 3.38
N LYS A 25 -5.48 -11.91 4.71
CA LYS A 25 -6.28 -12.58 5.74
C LYS A 25 -7.25 -11.67 6.48
N TYR A 26 -7.12 -10.35 6.31
CA TYR A 26 -7.89 -9.37 7.06
C TYR A 26 -8.34 -8.23 6.13
N ASP A 27 -9.33 -7.47 6.57
CA ASP A 27 -9.96 -6.44 5.74
C ASP A 27 -9.45 -5.03 6.02
N GLU A 28 -8.53 -4.84 6.98
CA GLU A 28 -7.94 -3.53 7.21
C GLU A 28 -7.14 -3.07 5.98
N VAL A 29 -7.37 -1.81 5.61
CA VAL A 29 -6.68 -1.15 4.51
C VAL A 29 -5.63 -0.22 5.08
N TYR A 30 -4.50 -0.18 4.40
CA TYR A 30 -3.39 0.69 4.71
C TYR A 30 -3.00 1.49 3.47
N GLU A 31 -2.40 2.64 3.68
CA GLU A 31 -1.74 3.42 2.64
C GLU A 31 -0.22 3.27 2.76
N LEU A 32 0.44 2.96 1.63
CA LEU A 32 1.89 2.94 1.53
C LEU A 32 2.45 4.38 1.55
N GLY A 33 3.46 4.60 2.37
CA GLY A 33 4.27 5.81 2.39
C GLY A 33 5.56 5.67 1.60
N GLN A 34 6.58 6.42 2.03
CA GLN A 34 7.91 6.38 1.40
C GLN A 34 8.64 5.05 1.69
N TYR A 35 9.50 4.67 0.74
CA TYR A 35 10.46 3.59 0.93
C TYR A 35 11.63 4.07 1.80
N ASP A 36 11.97 3.30 2.83
CA ASP A 36 13.15 3.48 3.66
C ASP A 36 14.21 2.45 3.26
N GLY A 37 15.25 2.91 2.56
CA GLY A 37 16.36 2.05 2.11
C GLY A 37 17.22 1.49 3.25
N THR A 38 17.25 2.13 4.42
CA THR A 38 17.98 1.61 5.58
C THR A 38 17.28 0.44 6.23
N LYS A 39 15.94 0.43 6.17
CA LYS A 39 15.08 -0.63 6.72
C LYS A 39 14.63 -1.65 5.67
N ARG A 40 14.91 -1.38 4.39
CA ARG A 40 14.49 -2.20 3.23
C ARG A 40 12.99 -2.47 3.25
N GLY A 41 12.23 -1.40 3.47
CA GLY A 41 10.78 -1.49 3.66
C GLY A 41 10.07 -0.18 3.37
N TYR A 42 8.76 -0.23 3.45
CA TYR A 42 7.87 0.90 3.20
C TYR A 42 7.22 1.32 4.51
N VAL A 43 6.95 2.61 4.64
CA VAL A 43 6.07 3.11 5.70
C VAL A 43 4.64 2.68 5.39
N LEU A 44 3.89 2.26 6.41
CA LEU A 44 2.51 1.87 6.32
C LEU A 44 1.68 2.74 7.28
N TYR A 45 0.62 3.35 6.75
CA TYR A 45 -0.33 4.13 7.52
C TYR A 45 -1.69 3.43 7.52
N ALA A 46 -2.39 3.42 8.65
CA ALA A 46 -3.78 2.97 8.65
C ALA A 46 -4.62 3.89 7.75
N PHE A 47 -5.56 3.29 7.02
CA PHE A 47 -6.42 4.03 6.10
C PHE A 47 -7.88 3.54 6.22
N GLU A 48 -8.76 4.44 6.63
CA GLU A 48 -10.18 4.13 6.83
C GLU A 48 -11.06 5.26 6.32
N ASN A 49 -12.16 4.93 5.63
CA ASN A 49 -13.17 5.89 5.17
C ASN A 49 -12.60 7.10 4.39
N GLY A 50 -11.50 6.90 3.65
CA GLY A 50 -10.86 7.96 2.87
C GLY A 50 -9.81 8.78 3.62
N VAL A 51 -9.55 8.45 4.89
CA VAL A 51 -8.63 9.18 5.77
C VAL A 51 -7.41 8.32 6.10
N ARG A 52 -6.23 8.90 5.91
CA ARG A 52 -4.96 8.36 6.39
C ARG A 52 -4.71 8.84 7.82
N PHE A 53 -4.36 7.92 8.71
CA PHE A 53 -3.94 8.26 10.07
C PHE A 53 -2.42 8.39 10.13
N GLU A 54 -1.92 9.53 10.60
CA GLU A 54 -0.47 9.84 10.68
C GLU A 54 0.09 9.73 12.10
N ASP A 55 -0.77 9.61 13.11
CA ASP A 55 -0.38 9.54 14.52
C ASP A 55 0.45 8.28 14.84
N PHE A 56 0.31 7.24 14.02
CA PHE A 56 1.11 6.02 14.09
C PHE A 56 1.41 5.51 12.69
N SER A 57 2.60 4.93 12.54
CA SER A 57 3.00 4.26 11.31
C SER A 57 3.86 3.06 11.66
N VAL A 58 3.90 2.10 10.76
CA VAL A 58 4.78 0.94 10.86
C VAL A 58 5.68 0.87 9.65
N ILE A 59 6.88 0.31 9.83
CA ILE A 59 7.75 -0.04 8.70
C ILE A 59 7.54 -1.51 8.40
N ILE A 60 7.25 -1.82 7.14
CA ILE A 60 7.02 -3.18 6.67
C ILE A 60 7.98 -3.52 5.54
N SER A 61 8.57 -4.71 5.59
CA SER A 61 9.53 -5.12 4.55
C SER A 61 8.83 -5.37 3.22
N GLU A 62 9.56 -5.18 2.11
CA GLU A 62 9.06 -5.51 0.77
C GLU A 62 8.62 -6.97 0.65
N ASN A 63 9.40 -7.89 1.23
CA ASN A 63 9.10 -9.32 1.23
C ASN A 63 7.75 -9.61 1.92
N GLU A 64 7.51 -8.98 3.06
CA GLU A 64 6.25 -9.11 3.80
C GLU A 64 5.06 -8.59 2.97
N LEU A 65 5.21 -7.44 2.30
CA LEU A 65 4.20 -6.90 1.39
C LEU A 65 3.85 -7.88 0.27
N MET A 66 4.86 -8.36 -0.46
CA MET A 66 4.64 -9.26 -1.60
C MET A 66 3.96 -10.57 -1.20
N ASN A 67 4.31 -11.11 -0.03
CA ASN A 67 3.81 -12.42 0.40
C ASN A 67 2.47 -12.37 1.14
N ASN A 68 2.20 -11.32 1.91
CA ASN A 68 1.06 -11.30 2.83
C ASN A 68 -0.01 -10.24 2.50
N TYR A 69 0.26 -9.35 1.54
CA TYR A 69 -0.66 -8.27 1.19
C TYR A 69 -1.14 -8.35 -0.27
N GLN A 70 -2.21 -7.61 -0.52
CA GLN A 70 -2.78 -7.34 -1.83
C GLN A 70 -2.82 -5.82 -2.02
N ILE A 71 -2.71 -5.37 -3.27
CA ILE A 71 -2.71 -3.96 -3.63
C ILE A 71 -3.99 -3.60 -4.41
N GLU A 72 -4.48 -2.38 -4.21
CA GLU A 72 -5.65 -1.87 -4.91
C GLU A 72 -5.44 -1.86 -6.42
N LYS A 73 -6.42 -2.42 -7.13
CA LYS A 73 -6.45 -2.55 -8.58
C LYS A 73 -6.86 -1.22 -9.21
N GLY A 74 -5.87 -0.40 -9.58
CA GLY A 74 -6.00 0.87 -10.33
C GLY A 74 -5.48 2.07 -9.53
N ASN A 75 -4.72 3.04 -10.06
CA ASN A 75 -4.33 3.36 -11.44
C ASN A 75 -2.81 3.56 -11.54
N VAL A 76 -2.10 2.65 -12.22
CA VAL A 76 -0.69 2.84 -12.67
C VAL A 76 -0.55 4.03 -13.66
N ASN A 77 -1.65 4.74 -13.98
CA ASN A 77 -1.70 5.88 -14.90
C ASN A 77 -2.08 7.23 -14.25
N GLN A 78 -1.89 7.43 -12.95
CA GLN A 78 -2.05 8.77 -12.33
C GLN A 78 -0.74 9.35 -11.78
N ALA A 79 0.33 9.31 -12.58
CA ALA A 79 1.50 10.17 -12.34
C ALA A 79 2.40 10.32 -13.58
N ILE A 80 1.88 10.80 -14.71
CA ILE A 80 2.56 11.82 -15.56
C ILE A 80 1.46 12.65 -16.25
N ALA A 81 0.95 13.65 -15.54
CA ALA A 81 0.25 14.77 -16.14
C ALA A 81 0.73 16.04 -15.42
N ALA A 82 1.79 16.62 -15.98
CA ALA A 82 2.17 18.02 -15.81
C ALA A 82 2.91 18.44 -17.09
#